data_AF-A0A0F9HZD7-F1
#
_entry.id   AF-A0A0F9HZD7-F1
#
_cell.length_a   1.000
_cell.length_b   1.000
_cell.length_c   1.000
_cell.angle_alpha   90.00
_cell.angle_beta   90.00
_cell.angle_gamma   90.00
#
_symmetry.space_group_name_H-M   'P 1'
#
loop_
_entity.id
_entity.type
_entity.pdbx_description
1 polymer ?
#
loop_
_entity_poly.entity_id
_entity_poly.type
_entity_poly.pdbx_seq_one_letter_code
_entity_poly.pdbx_strand_id
1 'polypeptide(L)'
;HNCETLKVMRDLKQDNSEKYQEIMIKDRRPNGYKKFRWDSAPILNAGQTTQFVVGAAEEETDYDLLKRIDWGYREIDLRRAYFSSFIPIEGTPFGNKQATSLEREHRLYQTDWLLRIYHYDLKDLKEILTDNDNLPKGDPKIHLARRYFNNNNLVDPNQASYQELLRVPGIGPISAKRIINLQSKKFIFKRRQDLKSVGIVLKRADPYIVLNGQNQTTLNNFIDLNN
;
A
#
# COMPACT_ATOMS: atom_id res chain seq x y z
N HIS A 1 22.82 -3.51 -44.48
CA HIS A 1 23.64 -3.13 -43.31
C HIS A 1 22.81 -2.69 -42.11
N ASN A 2 21.76 -1.87 -42.23
CA ASN A 2 20.96 -1.44 -41.07
C ASN A 2 19.95 -2.48 -40.55
N CYS A 3 19.52 -3.45 -41.37
CA CYS A 3 18.56 -4.49 -40.97
C CYS A 3 19.13 -5.55 -40.02
N GLU A 4 20.41 -5.91 -40.16
CA GLU A 4 21.05 -6.88 -39.26
C GLU A 4 21.32 -6.25 -37.88
N THR A 5 21.74 -4.99 -37.83
CA THR A 5 21.92 -4.24 -36.58
C THR A 5 20.58 -4.04 -35.86
N LEU A 6 19.49 -3.77 -36.59
CA LEU A 6 18.14 -3.67 -36.03
C LEU A 6 17.59 -5.03 -35.56
N LYS A 7 17.93 -6.13 -36.23
CA LYS A 7 17.63 -7.51 -35.78
C LYS A 7 18.37 -7.84 -34.49
N VAL A 8 19.68 -7.61 -34.47
CA VAL A 8 20.53 -7.82 -33.28
C VAL A 8 20.06 -6.95 -32.10
N MET A 9 19.62 -5.71 -32.32
CA MET A 9 19.03 -4.87 -31.26
C MET A 9 17.63 -5.32 -30.81
N ARG A 10 16.85 -5.98 -31.68
CA ARG A 10 15.56 -6.60 -31.33
C ARG A 10 15.78 -7.88 -30.52
N ASP A 11 16.69 -8.72 -30.96
CA ASP A 11 17.06 -9.98 -30.32
C ASP A 11 17.73 -9.72 -28.96
N LEU A 12 18.60 -8.72 -28.83
CA LEU A 12 19.16 -8.27 -27.54
C LEU A 12 18.11 -7.69 -26.59
N LYS A 13 17.03 -7.09 -27.11
CA LYS A 13 15.89 -6.64 -26.30
C LYS A 13 15.02 -7.81 -25.87
N GLN A 14 14.85 -8.83 -26.71
CA GLN A 14 14.10 -10.05 -26.38
C GLN A 14 14.85 -10.93 -25.36
N ASP A 15 16.14 -11.21 -25.57
CA ASP A 15 16.98 -12.01 -24.67
C ASP A 15 17.20 -11.34 -23.31
N ASN A 16 17.39 -10.02 -23.29
CA ASN A 16 17.38 -9.30 -22.02
C ASN A 16 15.96 -9.22 -21.45
N SER A 17 14.89 -9.17 -22.24
CA SER A 17 13.55 -9.15 -21.65
C SER A 17 13.25 -10.43 -20.88
N GLU A 18 13.65 -11.61 -21.36
CA GLU A 18 13.38 -12.88 -20.68
C GLU A 18 14.25 -13.05 -19.43
N LYS A 19 15.56 -12.79 -19.53
CA LYS A 19 16.45 -12.84 -18.35
C LYS A 19 16.08 -11.80 -17.30
N TYR A 20 15.70 -10.59 -17.71
CA TYR A 20 15.21 -9.56 -16.79
C TYR A 20 13.82 -9.93 -16.24
N GLN A 21 12.93 -10.54 -17.04
CA GLN A 21 11.65 -11.07 -16.58
C GLN A 21 11.87 -12.20 -15.56
N GLU A 22 12.82 -13.10 -15.77
CA GLU A 22 13.19 -14.15 -14.80
C GLU A 22 13.75 -13.58 -13.50
N ILE A 23 14.63 -12.58 -13.58
CA ILE A 23 15.13 -11.87 -12.39
C ILE A 23 13.96 -11.21 -11.67
N MET A 24 13.04 -10.57 -12.40
CA MET A 24 11.83 -9.95 -11.83
C MET A 24 10.83 -10.97 -11.24
N ILE A 25 10.77 -12.20 -11.77
CA ILE A 25 10.00 -13.33 -11.22
C ILE A 25 10.56 -13.78 -9.88
N LYS A 26 11.90 -13.81 -9.76
CA LYS A 26 12.62 -14.40 -8.63
C LYS A 26 12.93 -13.38 -7.52
N ASP A 27 13.00 -12.09 -7.83
CA ASP A 27 13.45 -11.08 -6.88
C ASP A 27 12.41 -10.81 -5.78
N ARG A 28 12.87 -10.92 -4.54
CA ARG A 28 12.07 -10.69 -3.32
C ARG A 28 12.50 -9.40 -2.63
N ARG A 29 11.53 -8.77 -1.98
CA ARG A 29 11.74 -7.66 -1.04
C ARG A 29 12.38 -8.23 0.23
N PRO A 30 12.99 -7.38 1.08
CA PRO A 30 13.55 -7.83 2.34
C PRO A 30 12.56 -8.59 3.24
N ASN A 31 11.27 -8.26 3.16
CA ASN A 31 10.21 -8.92 3.90
C ASN A 31 9.68 -10.22 3.26
N GLY A 32 10.32 -10.70 2.19
CA GLY A 32 9.97 -11.94 1.50
C GLY A 32 8.93 -11.81 0.39
N TYR A 33 8.26 -10.67 0.24
CA TYR A 33 7.27 -10.46 -0.82
C TYR A 33 7.96 -10.35 -2.18
N LYS A 34 7.35 -10.85 -3.26
CA LYS A 34 7.89 -10.59 -4.61
C LYS A 34 7.95 -9.09 -4.91
N LYS A 35 9.07 -8.62 -5.46
CA LYS A 35 9.27 -7.20 -5.83
C LYS A 35 8.37 -6.80 -6.99
N PHE A 36 8.22 -7.67 -7.99
CA PHE A 36 7.41 -7.41 -9.17
C PHE A 36 5.95 -7.82 -8.97
N ARG A 37 5.01 -6.96 -9.39
CA ARG A 37 3.59 -7.31 -9.50
C ARG A 37 3.18 -7.35 -10.97
N TRP A 38 2.50 -8.43 -11.31
CA TRP A 38 2.09 -8.88 -12.65
C TRP A 38 0.83 -8.17 -13.18
N ASP A 39 0.45 -7.02 -12.64
CA ASP A 39 -0.76 -6.30 -13.05
C ASP A 39 -0.65 -5.65 -14.44
N SER A 40 0.55 -5.58 -15.01
CA SER A 40 0.81 -5.06 -16.36
C SER A 40 1.66 -6.00 -17.25
N ALA A 41 1.79 -7.28 -16.89
CA ALA A 41 2.59 -8.23 -17.68
C ALA A 41 1.75 -8.85 -18.82
N PRO A 42 2.26 -8.91 -20.06
CA PRO A 42 1.54 -9.48 -21.21
C PRO A 42 1.33 -11.00 -21.12
N ILE A 43 2.02 -11.68 -20.19
CA ILE A 43 1.89 -13.12 -19.95
C ILE A 43 1.31 -13.32 -18.55
N LEU A 44 0.10 -13.88 -18.48
CA LEU A 44 -0.57 -14.27 -17.25
C LEU A 44 0.12 -15.51 -16.68
N ASN A 45 1.18 -15.32 -15.90
CA ASN A 45 1.62 -16.39 -15.01
C ASN A 45 0.48 -16.68 -14.02
N ALA A 46 -0.04 -17.91 -14.06
CA ALA A 46 -1.06 -18.39 -13.13
C ALA A 46 -0.54 -18.17 -11.69
N GLY A 47 -1.25 -17.36 -10.92
CA GLY A 47 -0.91 -17.05 -9.54
C GLY A 47 -2.05 -17.48 -8.62
N GLN A 48 -1.72 -17.91 -7.41
CA GLN A 48 -2.72 -18.36 -6.45
C GLN A 48 -3.53 -17.17 -5.91
N THR A 49 -4.83 -17.31 -5.82
CA THR A 49 -5.70 -16.37 -5.09
C THR A 49 -6.48 -17.13 -4.05
N THR A 50 -6.86 -16.44 -2.98
CA THR A 50 -7.67 -17.03 -1.92
C THR A 50 -8.81 -16.10 -1.55
N GLN A 51 -9.86 -16.64 -0.94
CA GLN A 51 -10.98 -15.88 -0.40
C GLN A 51 -11.20 -16.25 1.07
N PHE A 52 -11.26 -15.23 1.91
CA PHE A 52 -11.58 -15.33 3.33
C PHE A 52 -13.04 -14.92 3.55
N VAL A 53 -13.77 -15.73 4.32
CA VAL A 53 -15.07 -15.36 4.86
C VAL A 53 -14.85 -14.80 6.26
N VAL A 54 -14.82 -13.47 6.35
CA VAL A 54 -14.40 -12.73 7.55
C VAL A 54 -15.51 -12.82 8.61
N GLY A 55 -15.15 -13.25 9.81
CA GLY A 55 -16.03 -13.38 10.98
C GLY A 55 -16.94 -14.61 10.97
N ALA A 56 -16.66 -15.61 10.13
CA ALA A 56 -17.33 -16.92 10.21
C ALA A 56 -16.77 -17.80 11.34
N ALA A 57 -15.46 -17.74 11.56
CA ALA A 57 -14.76 -18.43 12.64
C ALA A 57 -15.03 -17.76 13.99
N GLU A 58 -15.00 -18.56 15.07
CA GLU A 58 -15.12 -18.06 16.43
C GLU A 58 -13.81 -17.38 16.83
N GLU A 59 -13.92 -16.23 17.51
CA GLU A 59 -12.79 -15.46 18.06
C GLU A 59 -11.71 -15.02 17.04
N GLU A 60 -12.03 -15.00 15.74
CA GLU A 60 -11.10 -14.53 14.69
C GLU A 60 -10.85 -13.02 14.79
N THR A 61 -9.59 -12.64 15.01
CA THR A 61 -9.14 -11.24 14.99
C THR A 61 -8.68 -10.80 13.59
N ASP A 62 -8.67 -9.49 13.34
CA ASP A 62 -8.08 -8.97 12.10
C ASP A 62 -6.58 -9.29 12.01
N TYR A 63 -5.87 -9.34 13.13
CA TYR A 63 -4.45 -9.71 13.13
C TYR A 63 -4.21 -11.16 12.71
N ASP A 64 -5.09 -12.10 13.05
CA ASP A 64 -4.99 -13.49 12.59
C ASP A 64 -5.12 -13.60 11.08
N LEU A 65 -6.10 -12.90 10.51
CA LEU A 65 -6.25 -12.77 9.06
C LEU A 65 -5.00 -12.17 8.42
N LEU A 66 -4.49 -11.05 8.95
CA LEU A 66 -3.30 -10.38 8.43
C LEU A 66 -2.05 -11.25 8.51
N LYS A 67 -1.83 -11.99 9.60
CA LYS A 67 -0.75 -12.99 9.70
C LYS A 67 -0.88 -14.05 8.60
N ARG A 68 -2.09 -14.57 8.36
CA ARG A 68 -2.32 -15.61 7.36
C ARG A 68 -2.06 -15.09 5.95
N ILE A 69 -2.48 -13.86 5.66
CA ILE A 69 -2.25 -13.19 4.38
C ILE A 69 -0.76 -12.91 4.17
N ASP A 70 -0.07 -12.40 5.19
CA ASP A 70 1.37 -12.10 5.15
C ASP A 70 2.18 -13.36 4.84
N TRP A 71 1.90 -14.46 5.56
CA TRP A 71 2.45 -15.77 5.26
C TRP A 71 2.14 -16.20 3.82
N GLY A 72 0.90 -15.99 3.36
CA GLY A 72 0.48 -16.30 2.00
C GLY A 72 1.31 -15.59 0.92
N TYR A 73 1.60 -14.30 1.13
CA TYR A 73 2.42 -13.53 0.20
C TYR A 73 3.89 -13.93 0.20
N ARG A 74 4.42 -14.36 1.35
CA ARG A 74 5.82 -14.76 1.48
C ARG A 74 6.08 -16.18 0.99
N GLU A 75 5.28 -17.14 1.43
CA GLU A 75 5.63 -18.56 1.32
C GLU A 75 5.01 -19.22 0.08
N ILE A 76 3.84 -18.77 -0.36
CA ILE A 76 3.13 -19.36 -1.52
C ILE A 76 2.91 -18.37 -2.67
N ASP A 77 3.55 -17.20 -2.61
CA ASP A 77 3.48 -16.16 -3.64
C ASP A 77 2.05 -15.75 -4.02
N LEU A 78 1.20 -15.59 -3.00
CA LEU A 78 -0.20 -15.23 -3.19
C LEU A 78 -0.34 -13.99 -4.11
N ARG A 79 -1.20 -14.09 -5.11
CA ARG A 79 -1.48 -12.98 -6.04
C ARG A 79 -2.53 -12.04 -5.51
N ARG A 80 -3.52 -12.49 -4.72
CA ARG A 80 -4.50 -11.63 -4.06
C ARG A 80 -5.28 -12.43 -3.02
N ALA A 81 -5.49 -11.82 -1.87
CA ALA A 81 -6.54 -12.20 -0.93
C ALA A 81 -7.83 -11.42 -1.25
N TYR A 82 -8.94 -12.12 -1.31
CA TYR A 82 -10.28 -11.55 -1.32
C TYR A 82 -10.91 -11.73 0.05
N PHE A 83 -11.71 -10.76 0.46
CA PHE A 83 -12.48 -10.77 1.69
C PHE A 83 -13.95 -10.66 1.34
N SER A 84 -14.77 -11.43 2.04
CA SER A 84 -16.22 -11.28 2.05
C SER A 84 -16.69 -11.37 3.50
N SER A 85 -17.47 -10.39 3.93
CA SER A 85 -18.09 -10.38 5.25
C SER A 85 -19.00 -11.60 5.42
N PHE A 86 -18.91 -12.28 6.56
CA PHE A 86 -19.83 -13.36 6.90
C PHE A 86 -21.27 -12.82 7.02
N ILE A 87 -22.19 -13.49 6.34
CA ILE A 87 -23.64 -13.25 6.40
C ILE A 87 -24.29 -14.56 6.87
N PRO A 88 -25.00 -14.58 8.00
CA PRO A 88 -25.70 -15.77 8.48
C PRO A 88 -26.85 -16.13 7.54
N ILE A 89 -27.01 -17.43 7.31
CA ILE A 89 -28.13 -17.98 6.53
C ILE A 89 -28.98 -18.81 7.48
N GLU A 90 -30.25 -18.45 7.62
CA GLU A 90 -31.21 -19.16 8.46
C GLU A 90 -31.29 -20.64 8.08
N GLY A 91 -31.41 -21.51 9.08
CA GLY A 91 -31.44 -22.98 8.89
C GLY A 91 -30.06 -23.63 8.64
N THR A 92 -28.97 -22.87 8.61
CA THR A 92 -27.60 -23.43 8.59
C THR A 92 -26.99 -23.50 10.00
N PRO A 93 -25.92 -24.29 10.23
CA PRO A 93 -25.23 -24.32 11.52
C PRO A 93 -24.75 -22.95 12.02
N PHE A 94 -24.55 -21.99 11.11
CA PHE A 94 -24.13 -20.63 11.44
C PHE A 94 -25.27 -19.60 11.35
N GLY A 95 -26.52 -20.03 11.21
CA GLY A 95 -27.67 -19.14 11.03
C GLY A 95 -27.93 -18.18 12.20
N ASN A 96 -27.52 -18.56 13.41
CA ASN A 96 -27.68 -17.73 14.61
C ASN A 96 -26.46 -16.82 14.91
N LYS A 97 -25.42 -16.85 14.08
CA LYS A 97 -24.23 -15.99 14.27
C LYS A 97 -24.51 -14.56 13.85
N GLN A 98 -23.79 -13.62 14.44
CA GLN A 98 -23.86 -12.21 14.07
C GLN A 98 -23.24 -11.99 12.67
N ALA A 99 -23.91 -11.20 11.83
CA ALA A 99 -23.35 -10.77 10.56
C ALA A 99 -22.11 -9.88 10.79
N THR A 100 -21.11 -10.05 9.93
CA THR A 100 -19.90 -9.22 9.98
C THR A 100 -20.14 -7.89 9.25
N SER A 101 -19.63 -6.80 9.84
CA SER A 101 -19.75 -5.47 9.24
C SER A 101 -18.93 -5.34 7.96
N LEU A 102 -19.50 -4.71 6.93
CA LEU A 102 -18.79 -4.35 5.68
C LEU A 102 -17.58 -3.44 5.93
N GLU A 103 -17.60 -2.63 7.00
CA GLU A 103 -16.45 -1.80 7.36
C GLU A 103 -15.20 -2.62 7.70
N ARG A 104 -15.38 -3.77 8.37
CA ARG A 104 -14.27 -4.68 8.71
C ARG A 104 -13.62 -5.23 7.45
N GLU A 105 -14.45 -5.70 6.50
CA GLU A 105 -13.99 -6.14 5.18
C GLU A 105 -13.23 -5.04 4.42
N HIS A 106 -13.77 -3.82 4.38
CA HIS A 106 -13.10 -2.69 3.74
C HIS A 106 -11.73 -2.38 4.37
N ARG A 107 -11.62 -2.43 5.70
CA ARG A 107 -10.35 -2.20 6.40
C ARG A 107 -9.32 -3.29 6.11
N LEU A 108 -9.74 -4.55 5.97
CA LEU A 108 -8.86 -5.65 5.57
C LEU A 108 -8.34 -5.45 4.14
N TYR A 109 -9.18 -5.04 3.19
CA TYR A 109 -8.74 -4.68 1.85
C TYR A 109 -7.77 -3.49 1.83
N GLN A 110 -8.04 -2.45 2.62
CA GLN A 110 -7.13 -1.31 2.77
C GLN A 110 -5.76 -1.76 3.31
N THR A 111 -5.75 -2.68 4.26
CA THR A 111 -4.54 -3.17 4.90
C THR A 111 -3.75 -4.13 4.01
N ASP A 112 -4.42 -5.01 3.26
CA ASP A 112 -3.81 -5.83 2.20
C ASP A 112 -3.10 -4.93 1.17
N TRP A 113 -3.73 -3.82 0.80
CA TRP A 113 -3.14 -2.85 -0.10
C TRP A 113 -1.87 -2.23 0.49
N LEU A 114 -1.85 -1.92 1.78
CA LEU A 114 -0.67 -1.36 2.45
C LEU A 114 0.53 -2.32 2.46
N LEU A 115 0.30 -3.60 2.78
CA LEU A 115 1.34 -4.63 2.73
C LEU A 115 1.95 -4.73 1.33
N ARG A 116 1.10 -4.85 0.32
CA ARG A 116 1.56 -5.25 -1.01
C ARG A 116 2.03 -4.10 -1.87
N ILE A 117 1.30 -2.98 -1.84
CA ILE A 117 1.50 -1.85 -2.76
C ILE A 117 2.31 -0.73 -2.09
N TYR A 118 2.08 -0.47 -0.80
CA TYR A 118 2.86 0.51 -0.06
C TYR A 118 4.08 -0.07 0.67
N HIS A 119 4.24 -1.38 0.64
CA HIS A 119 5.40 -2.09 1.19
C HIS A 119 5.52 -1.87 2.72
N TYR A 120 4.39 -1.71 3.41
CA TYR A 120 4.37 -1.80 4.86
C TYR A 120 4.67 -3.24 5.28
N ASP A 121 5.30 -3.39 6.44
CA ASP A 121 5.49 -4.68 7.07
C ASP A 121 4.35 -4.99 8.03
N LEU A 122 4.10 -6.27 8.30
CA LEU A 122 3.09 -6.69 9.28
C LEU A 122 3.34 -6.08 10.67
N LYS A 123 4.61 -5.85 11.04
CA LYS A 123 4.98 -5.17 12.31
C LYS A 123 4.45 -3.74 12.37
N ASP A 124 4.47 -3.00 11.25
CA ASP A 124 3.96 -1.62 11.19
C ASP A 124 2.44 -1.63 11.43
N LEU A 125 1.75 -2.66 10.91
CA LEU A 125 0.30 -2.82 11.11
C LEU A 125 -0.05 -3.23 12.53
N LYS A 126 0.76 -4.07 13.16
CA LYS A 126 0.58 -4.46 14.57
C LYS A 126 0.53 -3.24 15.49
N GLU A 127 1.31 -2.22 15.16
CA GLU A 127 1.40 -0.98 15.92
C GLU A 127 0.13 -0.12 15.91
N ILE A 128 -0.83 -0.37 15.02
CA ILE A 128 -2.09 0.39 14.96
C ILE A 128 -3.31 -0.43 15.41
N LEU A 129 -3.12 -1.69 15.80
CA LEU A 129 -4.22 -2.54 16.27
C LEU A 129 -4.78 -2.04 17.60
N THR A 130 -6.06 -2.30 17.82
CA THR A 130 -6.71 -2.14 19.14
C THR A 130 -6.23 -3.22 20.10
N ASP A 131 -6.53 -3.07 21.39
CA ASP A 131 -6.20 -4.06 22.43
C ASP A 131 -6.74 -5.49 22.16
N ASN A 132 -7.80 -5.60 21.36
CA ASN A 132 -8.39 -6.87 20.95
C ASN A 132 -7.85 -7.39 19.60
N ASP A 133 -6.65 -6.98 19.19
CA ASP A 133 -5.97 -7.39 17.95
C ASP A 133 -6.77 -7.12 16.64
N ASN A 134 -7.72 -6.18 16.69
CA ASN A 134 -8.53 -5.76 15.54
C ASN A 134 -8.05 -4.43 14.93
N LEU A 135 -8.38 -4.21 13.66
CA LEU A 135 -8.06 -2.96 12.98
C LEU A 135 -8.92 -1.81 13.55
N PRO A 136 -8.31 -0.64 13.79
CA PRO A 136 -9.01 0.51 14.35
C PRO A 136 -10.05 1.05 13.36
N LYS A 137 -11.08 1.71 13.87
CA LYS A 137 -12.06 2.39 13.01
C LYS A 137 -11.40 3.48 12.16
N GLY A 138 -11.84 3.61 10.90
CA GLY A 138 -11.26 4.55 9.94
C GLY A 138 -10.18 3.92 9.06
N ASP A 139 -9.50 4.77 8.27
CA ASP A 139 -8.50 4.33 7.29
C ASP A 139 -7.17 3.96 7.98
N PRO A 140 -6.68 2.70 7.86
CA PRO A 140 -5.43 2.24 8.47
C PRO A 140 -4.21 3.08 8.10
N LYS A 141 -4.15 3.64 6.88
CA LYS A 141 -3.03 4.49 6.45
C LYS A 141 -2.95 5.78 7.25
N ILE A 142 -4.11 6.33 7.68
CA ILE A 142 -4.13 7.53 8.53
C ILE A 142 -3.57 7.21 9.92
N HIS A 143 -3.96 6.07 10.51
CA HIS A 143 -3.43 5.64 11.81
C HIS A 143 -1.92 5.44 11.76
N LEU A 144 -1.42 4.76 10.72
CA LEU A 144 0.00 4.58 10.49
C LEU A 144 0.74 5.92 10.32
N ALA A 145 0.17 6.85 9.56
CA ALA A 145 0.77 8.16 9.36
C ALA A 145 0.85 8.95 10.66
N ARG A 146 -0.23 9.02 11.44
CA ARG A 146 -0.23 9.68 12.75
C ARG A 146 0.89 9.14 13.63
N ARG A 147 1.02 7.81 13.72
CA ARG A 147 2.07 7.18 14.52
C ARG A 147 3.47 7.48 14.01
N TYR A 148 3.69 7.39 12.70
CA TYR A 148 4.97 7.73 12.07
C TYR A 148 5.38 9.17 12.34
N PHE A 149 4.48 10.14 12.10
CA PHE A 149 4.77 11.57 12.24
C PHE A 149 4.78 12.09 13.69
N ASN A 150 4.37 11.27 14.67
CA ASN A 150 4.62 11.59 16.08
C ASN A 150 6.11 11.50 16.43
N ASN A 151 6.88 10.66 15.72
CA ASN A 151 8.29 10.41 15.99
C ASN A 151 9.21 10.93 14.88
N ASN A 152 8.65 11.43 13.78
CA ASN A 152 9.37 11.83 12.58
C ASN A 152 8.92 13.21 12.10
N ASN A 153 9.84 13.93 11.46
CA ASN A 153 9.54 15.23 10.87
C ASN A 153 8.57 15.12 9.68
N LEU A 154 7.90 16.23 9.40
CA LEU A 154 7.06 16.39 8.21
C LEU A 154 7.89 16.22 6.93
N VAL A 155 7.24 15.79 5.86
CA VAL A 155 7.89 15.46 4.59
C VAL A 155 7.99 16.69 3.69
N ASP A 156 9.20 17.04 3.25
CA ASP A 156 9.41 17.98 2.14
C ASP A 156 9.43 17.22 0.81
N PRO A 157 8.42 17.40 -0.09
CA PRO A 157 8.36 16.69 -1.36
C PRO A 157 9.53 16.99 -2.32
N ASN A 158 10.33 18.03 -2.07
CA ASN A 158 11.51 18.34 -2.86
C ASN A 158 12.75 17.52 -2.45
N GLN A 159 12.79 17.02 -1.21
CA GLN A 159 13.95 16.33 -0.63
C GLN A 159 13.66 14.88 -0.20
N ALA A 160 12.39 14.56 0.00
CA ALA A 160 11.97 13.27 0.53
C ALA A 160 12.29 12.11 -0.41
N SER A 161 12.73 11.02 0.19
CA SER A 161 12.86 9.73 -0.45
C SER A 161 11.50 9.15 -0.86
N TYR A 162 11.53 8.19 -1.77
CA TYR A 162 10.31 7.49 -2.20
C TYR A 162 9.55 6.85 -1.01
N GLN A 163 10.27 6.31 -0.03
CA GLN A 163 9.67 5.65 1.12
C GLN A 163 9.00 6.65 2.07
N GLU A 164 9.62 7.80 2.32
CA GLU A 164 9.02 8.87 3.13
C GLU A 164 7.74 9.42 2.48
N LEU A 165 7.76 9.62 1.16
CA LEU A 165 6.59 10.04 0.40
C LEU A 165 5.42 9.06 0.55
N LEU A 166 5.69 7.74 0.59
CA LEU A 166 4.65 6.73 0.77
C LEU A 166 3.99 6.76 2.15
N ARG A 167 4.68 7.26 3.19
CA ARG A 167 4.12 7.39 4.55
C ARG A 167 3.08 8.50 4.64
N VAL A 168 3.11 9.48 3.74
CA VAL A 168 2.14 10.57 3.68
C VAL A 168 0.78 10.09 3.15
N PRO A 169 -0.33 10.27 3.90
CA PRO A 169 -1.68 10.05 3.39
C PRO A 169 -1.99 10.91 2.17
N GLY A 170 -2.67 10.35 1.17
CA GLY A 170 -2.95 11.07 -0.07
C GLY A 170 -1.81 11.10 -1.10
N ILE A 171 -0.62 10.59 -0.76
CA ILE A 171 0.44 10.25 -1.72
C ILE A 171 0.43 8.74 -1.94
N GLY A 172 0.14 8.31 -3.17
CA GLY A 172 0.25 6.91 -3.60
C GLY A 172 1.54 6.61 -4.35
N PRO A 173 1.83 5.33 -4.66
CA PRO A 173 3.04 4.93 -5.40
C PRO A 173 3.24 5.64 -6.73
N ILE A 174 2.16 5.91 -7.47
CA ILE A 174 2.23 6.61 -8.75
C ILE A 174 2.64 8.07 -8.52
N SER A 175 1.97 8.77 -7.61
CA SER A 175 2.29 10.17 -7.28
C SER A 175 3.69 10.29 -6.68
N ALA A 176 4.09 9.38 -5.78
CA ALA A 176 5.45 9.32 -5.25
C ALA A 176 6.51 9.13 -6.36
N LYS A 177 6.28 8.19 -7.29
CA LYS A 177 7.18 8.01 -8.46
C LYS A 177 7.29 9.26 -9.32
N ARG A 178 6.17 9.97 -9.53
CA ARG A 178 6.17 11.24 -10.27
C ARG A 178 6.98 12.32 -9.56
N ILE A 179 6.85 12.44 -8.23
CA ILE A 179 7.64 13.36 -7.42
C ILE A 179 9.13 13.06 -7.56
N ILE A 180 9.55 11.80 -7.37
CA ILE A 180 10.96 11.39 -7.54
C ILE A 180 11.47 11.68 -8.95
N ASN A 181 10.66 11.44 -9.99
CA ASN A 181 11.04 11.78 -11.36
C ASN A 181 11.26 13.29 -11.53
N LEU A 182 10.37 14.12 -10.98
CA LEU A 182 10.49 15.57 -11.01
C LEU A 182 11.70 16.09 -10.21
N GLN A 183 11.99 15.51 -9.04
CA GLN A 183 13.20 15.79 -8.27
C GLN A 183 14.47 15.50 -9.10
N SER A 184 14.52 14.37 -9.81
CA SER A 184 15.66 14.01 -10.67
C SER A 184 15.89 15.01 -11.81
N LYS A 185 14.84 15.70 -12.24
CA LYS A 185 14.86 16.79 -13.23
C LYS A 185 15.06 18.17 -12.61
N LYS A 186 15.40 18.25 -11.32
CA LYS A 186 15.59 19.49 -10.55
C LYS A 186 14.35 20.40 -10.54
N PHE A 187 13.16 19.83 -10.71
CA PHE A 187 11.92 20.58 -10.53
C PHE A 187 11.70 20.86 -9.04
N ILE A 188 11.30 22.09 -8.71
CA ILE A 188 11.04 22.52 -7.33
C ILE A 188 9.55 22.85 -7.19
N PHE A 189 8.87 22.09 -6.33
CA PHE A 189 7.51 22.39 -5.90
C PHE A 189 7.53 23.63 -5.01
N LYS A 190 6.84 24.69 -5.42
CA LYS A 190 6.77 25.95 -4.66
C LYS A 190 5.39 26.19 -4.07
N ARG A 191 4.35 25.65 -4.70
CA ARG A 191 2.95 25.85 -4.29
C ARG A 191 2.27 24.50 -4.12
N ARG A 192 1.27 24.45 -3.23
CA ARG A 192 0.42 23.25 -3.05
C ARG A 192 -0.30 22.84 -4.34
N GLN A 193 -0.62 23.82 -5.20
CA GLN A 193 -1.21 23.54 -6.52
C GLN A 193 -0.30 22.69 -7.42
N ASP A 194 1.02 22.85 -7.29
CA ASP A 194 2.00 22.05 -8.02
C ASP A 194 1.99 20.59 -7.52
N LEU A 195 1.74 20.37 -6.23
CA LEU A 195 1.57 19.02 -5.66
C LEU A 195 0.25 18.37 -6.12
N LYS A 196 -0.83 19.16 -6.19
CA LYS A 196 -2.13 18.70 -6.70
C LYS A 196 -2.04 18.24 -8.15
N SER A 197 -1.29 18.94 -9.00
CA SER A 197 -1.13 18.58 -10.42
C SER A 197 -0.40 17.25 -10.63
N VAL A 198 0.42 16.83 -9.68
CA VAL A 198 1.09 15.52 -9.68
C VAL A 198 0.15 14.37 -9.24
N GLY A 199 -1.03 14.71 -8.73
CA GLY A 199 -2.04 13.75 -8.26
C GLY A 199 -1.96 13.47 -6.76
N ILE A 200 -1.47 14.42 -5.96
CA ILE A 200 -1.55 14.34 -4.50
C ILE A 200 -2.93 14.80 -4.02
N VAL A 201 -3.54 14.02 -3.11
CA VAL A 201 -4.78 14.42 -2.43
C VAL A 201 -4.46 15.34 -1.26
N LEU A 202 -4.37 16.64 -1.54
CA LEU A 202 -3.95 17.67 -0.57
C LEU A 202 -4.71 17.62 0.76
N LYS A 203 -6.04 17.47 0.72
CA LYS A 203 -6.88 17.39 1.94
C LYS A 203 -6.38 16.35 2.96
N ARG A 204 -5.74 15.27 2.51
CA ARG A 204 -5.17 14.22 3.36
C ARG A 204 -3.69 14.42 3.65
N ALA A 205 -2.97 15.02 2.70
CA ALA A 205 -1.51 15.12 2.71
C ALA A 205 -0.99 16.36 3.44
N ASP A 206 -1.74 17.47 3.38
CA ASP A 206 -1.31 18.78 3.88
C ASP A 206 -0.78 18.77 5.31
N PRO A 207 -1.41 18.09 6.29
CA PRO A 207 -0.93 18.05 7.68
C PRO A 207 0.46 17.46 7.85
N TYR A 208 0.92 16.66 6.87
CA TYR A 208 2.15 15.86 6.92
C TYR A 208 3.23 16.39 5.97
N ILE A 209 2.95 17.49 5.26
CA ILE A 209 3.84 18.06 4.24
C ILE A 209 4.30 19.44 4.67
N VAL A 210 5.62 19.64 4.61
CA VAL A 210 6.25 20.97 4.68
C VAL A 210 6.65 21.40 3.26
N LEU A 211 6.34 22.65 2.91
CA LEU A 211 6.75 23.24 1.64
C LEU A 211 7.28 24.65 1.90
N ASN A 212 8.54 24.92 1.53
CA ASN A 212 9.23 26.19 1.81
C ASN A 212 9.17 26.59 3.30
N GLY A 213 9.30 25.63 4.21
CA GLY A 213 9.19 25.86 5.65
C GLY A 213 7.76 26.11 6.18
N GLN A 214 6.73 26.06 5.32
CA GLN A 214 5.33 26.23 5.71
C GLN A 214 4.57 24.89 5.71
N ASN A 215 3.87 24.62 6.80
CA ASN A 215 2.91 23.52 6.93
C ASN A 215 1.47 24.10 6.92
N GLN A 216 0.55 23.40 6.26
CA GLN A 216 -0.88 23.66 6.35
C GLN A 216 -1.54 22.58 7.20
N THR A 217 -1.95 22.97 8.41
CA THR A 217 -2.65 22.08 9.34
C THR A 217 -4.17 22.15 9.14
N THR A 218 -4.87 21.07 9.46
CA THR A 218 -6.34 21.09 9.52
C THR A 218 -6.81 21.81 10.79
N LEU A 219 -7.98 22.46 10.76
CA LEU A 219 -8.53 23.17 11.93
C LEU A 219 -8.55 22.31 13.21
N ASN A 220 -8.89 21.03 13.10
CA ASN A 220 -8.91 20.12 14.26
C ASN A 220 -7.49 19.91 14.85
N ASN A 221 -6.50 19.67 14.00
CA ASN A 221 -5.10 19.55 14.46
C ASN A 221 -4.56 20.89 15.02
N PHE A 222 -5.06 22.05 14.55
CA PHE A 222 -4.68 23.35 15.11
C PHE A 222 -5.23 23.55 16.53
N ILE A 223 -6.44 23.06 16.79
CA ILE A 223 -7.07 23.14 18.11
C ILE A 223 -6.38 22.20 19.10
N ASP A 224 -6.04 20.98 18.68
CA ASP A 224 -5.37 19.98 19.53
C ASP A 224 -3.91 20.36 19.90
N LEU A 225 -3.24 21.23 19.13
CA LEU A 225 -1.88 21.70 19.41
C LEU A 225 -1.82 22.88 20.41
N ASN A 226 -2.96 23.53 20.68
CA ASN A 226 -3.05 24.71 21.55
C ASN A 226 -3.70 24.43 22.91
N ASN A 227 -3.95 23.16 23.23
CA ASN A 227 -4.42 22.66 24.52
C ASN A 227 -3.36 21.73 25.13
#